data_AF-A0A8J4RPR7-F1
#
_entry.id   AF-A0A8J4RPR7-F1
#
_cell.length_a   1.000
_cell.length_b   1.000
_cell.length_c   1.000
_cell.angle_alpha   90.00
_cell.angle_beta   90.00
_cell.angle_gamma   90.00
#
_symmetry.space_group_name_H-M   'P 1'
#
loop_
_entity.id
_entity.type
_entity.pdbx_description
1 polymer ?
#
loop_
_entity_poly.entity_id
_entity_poly.type
_entity_poly.pdbx_seq_one_letter_code
_entity_poly.pdbx_strand_id
1 'polypeptide(L)'
;MGEGEAADDQTPFFQTQSAEHPLKRTDYMDILHQHHQPSTMSSSTSSHALGSPWMRFCHCGKIAPVKTSWTGENIGRRFWTCEKHGVDDTCGYFVWLDPPTCARGRELVPWLREKIDSLEKEVAAAHAKEKNYRINTKDGMILCFCTFALIGFNIGLGESASGSGLKDNGAVAVIEFAVVMVNVVKVVVVMVMVMVMVMVLGV
;
A
#
# COMPACT_ATOMS: atom_id res chain seq x y z
N MET A 1 4.73 -9.98 45.86
CA MET A 1 3.35 -9.66 46.27
C MET A 1 2.99 -8.34 45.61
N GLY A 2 2.01 -8.37 44.70
CA GLY A 2 1.18 -7.22 44.34
C GLY A 2 1.74 -6.26 43.28
N GLU A 3 1.43 -6.56 42.02
CA GLU A 3 1.36 -5.60 40.91
C GLU A 3 0.13 -4.68 41.10
N GLY A 4 0.17 -3.48 40.53
CA GLY A 4 -0.87 -2.45 40.64
C GLY A 4 -0.97 -1.62 39.36
N GLU A 5 -1.58 -2.26 38.38
CA GLU A 5 -1.96 -1.88 37.01
C GLU A 5 -2.46 -0.42 36.81
N ALA A 6 -2.17 0.08 35.61
CA ALA A 6 -2.60 1.36 35.05
C ALA A 6 -4.12 1.41 34.74
N ALA A 7 -4.68 2.62 34.81
CA ALA A 7 -6.08 2.89 34.54
C ALA A 7 -6.43 2.79 33.05
N ASP A 8 -7.47 2.00 32.76
CA ASP A 8 -8.08 1.74 31.46
C ASP A 8 -8.68 2.98 30.79
N ASP A 9 -8.25 3.23 29.55
CA ASP A 9 -8.86 4.11 28.55
C ASP A 9 -9.97 3.33 27.81
N GLN A 10 -11.23 3.49 28.26
CA GLN A 10 -12.39 2.87 27.63
C GLN A 10 -12.80 3.63 26.36
N THR A 11 -12.10 3.35 25.26
CA THR A 11 -12.64 3.55 23.91
C THR A 11 -13.32 2.26 23.45
N PRO A 12 -14.60 2.27 23.02
CA PRO A 12 -15.24 1.06 22.50
C PRO A 12 -14.61 0.71 21.15
N PHE A 13 -13.67 -0.22 21.20
CA PHE A 13 -13.10 -0.90 20.05
C PHE A 13 -14.24 -1.60 19.30
N PHE A 14 -14.61 -1.07 18.12
CA PHE A 14 -15.44 -1.81 17.17
C PHE A 14 -14.68 -3.11 16.83
N GLN A 15 -15.06 -4.21 17.46
CA GLN A 15 -14.61 -5.54 17.06
C GLN A 15 -15.25 -5.86 15.71
N THR A 16 -14.55 -5.54 14.63
CA THR A 16 -14.78 -6.16 13.34
C THR A 16 -14.33 -7.62 13.46
N GLN A 17 -15.26 -8.53 13.71
CA GLN A 17 -14.99 -9.95 13.49
C GLN A 17 -14.77 -10.16 12.00
N SER A 18 -13.55 -10.56 11.64
CA SER A 18 -13.17 -10.97 10.30
C SER A 18 -13.90 -12.28 9.98
N ALA A 19 -14.99 -12.19 9.21
CA ALA A 19 -15.57 -13.37 8.58
C ALA A 19 -14.78 -13.66 7.31
N GLU A 20 -13.67 -14.38 7.45
CA GLU A 20 -13.00 -15.02 6.32
C GLU A 20 -13.89 -16.17 5.84
N HIS A 21 -14.75 -15.89 4.85
CA HIS A 21 -15.26 -16.94 3.98
C HIS A 21 -15.39 -16.38 2.55
N PRO A 22 -14.60 -16.87 1.58
CA PRO A 22 -14.66 -16.36 0.22
C PRO A 22 -15.92 -16.90 -0.44
N LEU A 23 -17.02 -16.15 -0.38
CA LEU A 23 -18.21 -16.45 -1.16
C LEU A 23 -17.83 -16.40 -2.65
N LYS A 24 -17.99 -17.53 -3.34
CA LYS A 24 -17.87 -17.56 -4.79
C LYS A 24 -19.05 -16.77 -5.35
N ARG A 25 -18.88 -16.18 -6.54
CA ARG A 25 -19.90 -15.37 -7.24
C ARG A 25 -21.26 -16.08 -7.37
N THR A 26 -21.25 -17.42 -7.38
CA THR A 26 -22.44 -18.28 -7.41
C THR A 26 -23.26 -18.19 -6.13
N ASP A 27 -22.60 -18.03 -4.99
CA ASP A 27 -23.23 -18.12 -3.66
C ASP A 27 -24.08 -16.86 -3.37
N TYR A 28 -23.75 -15.72 -3.98
CA TYR A 28 -24.56 -14.49 -3.89
C TYR A 28 -25.95 -14.64 -4.52
N MET A 29 -26.05 -15.39 -5.62
CA MET A 29 -27.32 -15.61 -6.30
C MET A 29 -28.19 -16.63 -5.56
N ASP A 30 -27.60 -17.59 -4.86
CA ASP A 30 -28.32 -18.56 -4.03
C ASP A 30 -28.83 -17.97 -2.70
N ILE A 31 -28.06 -17.07 -2.07
CA ILE A 31 -28.47 -16.40 -0.81
C ILE A 31 -29.70 -15.49 -1.03
N LEU A 32 -29.83 -14.87 -2.21
CA LEU A 32 -31.01 -14.08 -2.58
C LEU A 32 -32.28 -14.93 -2.78
N HIS A 33 -32.17 -16.25 -2.88
CA HIS A 33 -33.31 -17.15 -3.08
C HIS A 33 -33.86 -17.80 -1.80
N GLN A 34 -33.07 -17.92 -0.72
CA GLN A 34 -33.48 -18.73 0.45
C GLN A 34 -34.32 -17.99 1.51
N HIS A 35 -34.30 -16.66 1.59
CA HIS A 35 -34.98 -15.93 2.68
C HIS A 35 -36.50 -15.71 2.51
N HIS A 36 -37.15 -16.24 1.47
CA HIS A 36 -38.58 -16.02 1.23
C HIS A 36 -39.34 -17.32 0.92
N GLN A 37 -39.79 -18.02 1.97
CA GLN A 37 -40.92 -18.96 1.83
C GLN A 37 -42.24 -18.18 1.93
N PRO A 38 -43.19 -18.32 0.97
CA PRO A 38 -44.50 -17.70 1.07
C PRO A 38 -45.51 -18.62 1.77
N SER A 39 -46.16 -18.10 2.81
CA SER A 39 -47.36 -18.71 3.39
C SER A 39 -48.52 -18.64 2.40
N THR A 40 -49.26 -19.75 2.31
CA THR A 40 -50.41 -19.96 1.43
C THR A 40 -51.62 -19.12 1.84
N MET A 41 -52.35 -18.54 0.87
CA MET A 41 -53.82 -18.46 0.82
C MET A 41 -54.32 -17.84 -0.50
N SER A 42 -55.55 -18.18 -0.88
CA SER A 42 -56.00 -18.49 -2.23
C SER A 42 -56.66 -17.34 -3.05
N SER A 43 -56.62 -17.56 -4.37
CA SER A 43 -57.61 -17.22 -5.42
C SER A 43 -58.05 -15.76 -5.64
N SER A 44 -57.64 -15.16 -6.77
CA SER A 44 -58.54 -14.71 -7.87
C SER A 44 -57.76 -13.96 -8.97
N THR A 45 -58.07 -14.34 -10.22
CA THR A 45 -57.90 -13.57 -11.46
C THR A 45 -56.49 -13.45 -12.08
N SER A 46 -56.39 -14.07 -13.26
CA SER A 46 -55.27 -14.19 -14.18
C SER A 46 -54.73 -12.88 -14.75
N SER A 47 -53.42 -12.64 -14.60
CA SER A 47 -52.46 -12.19 -15.65
C SER A 47 -51.14 -11.59 -15.12
N HIS A 48 -50.90 -11.52 -13.81
CA HIS A 48 -49.60 -11.06 -13.25
C HIS A 48 -48.58 -12.17 -13.00
N ALA A 49 -48.71 -13.32 -13.66
CA ALA A 49 -47.69 -14.36 -13.62
C ALA A 49 -46.50 -13.94 -14.50
N LEU A 50 -45.63 -13.05 -14.02
CA LEU A 50 -44.25 -12.78 -14.45
C LEU A 50 -43.74 -11.51 -13.73
N GLY A 51 -42.89 -11.64 -12.70
CA GLY A 51 -42.13 -10.48 -12.24
C GLY A 51 -41.64 -10.55 -10.81
N SER A 52 -40.49 -11.20 -10.60
CA SER A 52 -39.60 -10.81 -9.50
C SER A 52 -39.38 -9.29 -9.58
N PRO A 53 -39.44 -8.53 -8.47
CA PRO A 53 -39.13 -7.08 -8.45
C PRO A 53 -37.79 -6.72 -9.08
N TRP A 54 -36.91 -7.71 -9.22
CA TRP A 54 -35.56 -7.62 -9.75
C TRP A 54 -35.47 -7.82 -11.28
N MET A 55 -36.58 -8.16 -11.95
CA MET A 55 -36.61 -8.43 -13.39
C MET A 55 -37.33 -7.29 -14.13
N ARG A 56 -36.56 -6.42 -14.79
CA ARG A 56 -37.08 -5.31 -15.61
C ARG A 56 -36.77 -5.55 -17.07
N PHE A 57 -37.68 -5.16 -17.96
CA PHE A 57 -37.47 -5.21 -19.41
C PHE A 57 -37.27 -3.80 -19.95
N CYS A 58 -36.31 -3.64 -20.86
CA CYS A 58 -36.13 -2.41 -21.62
C CYS A 58 -37.17 -2.32 -22.76
N HIS A 59 -37.23 -1.18 -23.45
CA HIS A 59 -38.16 -0.97 -24.56
C HIS A 59 -37.92 -1.89 -25.77
N CYS A 60 -36.81 -2.63 -25.82
CA CYS A 60 -36.57 -3.67 -26.83
C CYS A 60 -37.21 -5.03 -26.47
N GLY A 61 -37.89 -5.15 -25.33
CA GLY A 61 -38.43 -6.41 -24.82
C GLY A 61 -37.38 -7.37 -24.23
N LYS A 62 -36.13 -6.91 -24.06
CA LYS A 62 -35.05 -7.67 -23.42
C LYS A 62 -34.90 -7.30 -21.95
N ILE A 63 -34.40 -8.21 -21.11
CA ILE A 63 -34.09 -7.94 -19.70
C ILE A 63 -33.06 -6.81 -19.63
N ALA A 64 -33.37 -5.79 -18.82
CA ALA A 64 -32.52 -4.65 -18.57
C ALA A 64 -31.47 -5.00 -17.50
N PRO A 65 -30.16 -5.05 -17.82
CA PRO A 65 -29.13 -5.26 -16.82
C PRO A 65 -29.07 -4.11 -15.81
N VAL A 66 -28.59 -4.43 -14.60
CA VAL A 66 -28.23 -3.45 -13.59
C VAL A 66 -26.80 -2.97 -13.83
N LYS A 67 -26.60 -1.66 -13.89
CA LYS A 67 -25.28 -1.01 -13.93
C LYS A 67 -25.11 -0.08 -12.72
N THR A 68 -23.86 0.25 -12.39
CA THR A 68 -23.50 1.17 -11.31
C THR A 68 -22.96 2.46 -11.89
N SER A 69 -23.44 3.61 -11.41
CA SER A 69 -22.90 4.91 -11.78
C SER A 69 -21.65 5.23 -10.98
N TRP A 70 -20.66 5.83 -11.63
CA TRP A 70 -19.39 6.28 -11.03
C TRP A 70 -19.20 7.78 -11.15
N THR A 71 -20.25 8.52 -11.50
CA THR A 71 -20.20 9.95 -11.75
C THR A 71 -20.64 10.74 -10.52
N GLY A 72 -19.83 11.75 -10.14
CA GLY A 72 -20.13 12.79 -9.14
C GLY A 72 -21.12 12.40 -8.03
N GLU A 73 -22.33 12.95 -8.10
CA GLU A 73 -23.37 12.77 -7.07
C GLU A 73 -24.02 11.38 -7.04
N ASN A 74 -23.78 10.57 -8.06
CA ASN A 74 -24.40 9.26 -8.27
C ASN A 74 -23.41 8.10 -8.08
N ILE A 75 -22.23 8.36 -7.51
CA ILE A 75 -21.22 7.32 -7.25
C ILE A 75 -21.86 6.18 -6.45
N GLY A 76 -21.72 4.96 -6.97
CA GLY A 76 -22.22 3.75 -6.34
C GLY A 76 -23.72 3.49 -6.54
N ARG A 77 -24.51 4.43 -7.10
CA ARG A 77 -25.94 4.20 -7.34
C ARG A 77 -26.16 3.25 -8.51
N ARG A 78 -27.00 2.24 -8.30
CA ARG A 78 -27.38 1.28 -9.33
C ARG A 78 -28.61 1.73 -10.11
N PHE A 79 -28.66 1.37 -11.38
CA PHE A 79 -29.76 1.63 -12.29
C PHE A 79 -29.95 0.48 -13.27
N TRP A 80 -31.19 0.24 -13.68
CA TRP A 80 -31.49 -0.60 -14.84
C TRP A 80 -31.34 0.21 -16.12
N THR A 81 -30.74 -0.39 -17.13
CA THR A 81 -30.62 0.26 -18.45
C THR A 81 -30.73 -0.75 -19.58
N CYS A 82 -31.02 -0.28 -20.78
CA CYS A 82 -30.86 -1.12 -21.98
C CYS A 82 -29.42 -1.65 -22.09
N GLU A 83 -29.27 -2.89 -22.53
CA GLU A 83 -27.98 -3.50 -22.84
C GLU A 83 -27.18 -2.65 -23.85
N LYS A 84 -27.87 -2.10 -24.86
CA LYS A 84 -27.29 -1.22 -25.89
C LYS A 84 -27.01 0.22 -25.42
N HIS A 85 -27.13 0.52 -24.13
CA HIS A 85 -26.89 1.88 -23.62
C HIS A 85 -25.45 2.34 -23.90
N GLY A 86 -25.31 3.52 -24.52
CA GLY A 86 -24.03 4.08 -24.97
C GLY A 86 -23.71 3.86 -26.45
N VAL A 87 -24.61 3.23 -27.21
CA VAL A 87 -24.54 3.04 -28.66
C VAL A 87 -25.69 3.78 -29.34
N ASP A 88 -25.52 4.22 -30.58
CA ASP A 88 -26.52 5.00 -31.35
C ASP A 88 -27.90 4.31 -31.46
N ASP A 89 -27.96 2.98 -31.40
CA ASP A 89 -29.19 2.17 -31.45
C ASP A 89 -29.71 1.78 -30.04
N THR A 90 -29.52 2.65 -29.06
CA THR A 90 -30.09 2.45 -27.71
C THR A 90 -31.57 2.83 -27.70
N CYS A 91 -32.40 2.01 -27.04
CA CYS A 91 -33.81 2.35 -26.85
C CYS A 91 -34.06 3.38 -25.73
N GLY A 92 -33.00 3.89 -25.10
CA GLY A 92 -33.11 4.94 -24.07
C GLY A 92 -33.66 4.49 -22.72
N TYR A 93 -33.96 3.20 -22.53
CA TYR A 93 -34.47 2.71 -21.24
C TYR A 93 -33.46 2.95 -20.11
N PHE A 94 -33.88 3.67 -19.07
CA PHE A 94 -33.09 3.97 -17.88
C PHE A 94 -34.00 4.15 -16.67
N VAL A 95 -33.73 3.46 -15.56
CA VAL A 95 -34.47 3.62 -14.30
C VAL A 95 -33.52 3.41 -13.12
N TRP A 96 -33.52 4.33 -12.16
CA TRP A 96 -32.76 4.16 -10.91
C TRP A 96 -33.29 3.00 -10.06
N LEU A 97 -32.39 2.14 -9.60
CA LEU A 97 -32.68 1.06 -8.66
C LEU A 97 -32.50 1.57 -7.22
N ASP A 98 -31.38 2.24 -6.95
CA ASP A 98 -31.11 2.82 -5.65
C ASP A 98 -31.64 4.26 -5.57
N PRO A 99 -32.16 4.69 -4.39
CA PRO A 99 -32.56 6.07 -4.17
C PRO A 99 -31.36 7.03 -4.31
N PRO A 100 -31.60 8.35 -4.46
CA PRO A 100 -30.54 9.33 -4.42
C PRO A 100 -29.68 9.20 -3.17
N THR A 101 -28.36 9.34 -3.32
CA THR A 101 -27.42 9.42 -2.21
C THR A 101 -27.86 10.51 -1.24
N CYS A 102 -27.77 10.29 0.07
CA CYS A 102 -28.15 11.30 1.05
C CYS A 102 -27.29 12.57 0.91
N ALA A 103 -27.80 13.72 1.38
CA ALA A 103 -27.10 15.01 1.27
C ALA A 103 -25.68 14.94 1.86
N ARG A 104 -25.57 14.32 3.04
CA ARG A 104 -24.28 14.11 3.71
C ARG A 104 -23.31 13.26 2.89
N GLY A 105 -23.79 12.22 2.21
CA GLY A 105 -22.96 11.39 1.34
C GLY A 105 -22.45 12.13 0.11
N ARG A 106 -23.27 13.02 -0.48
CA ARG A 106 -22.86 13.85 -1.62
C ARG A 106 -21.75 14.83 -1.26
N GLU A 107 -21.72 15.33 -0.02
CA GLU A 107 -20.66 16.21 0.47
C GLU A 107 -19.38 15.44 0.87
N LEU A 108 -19.53 14.29 1.51
CA LEU A 108 -18.40 13.50 2.02
C LEU A 108 -17.57 12.84 0.94
N VAL A 109 -18.20 12.35 -0.14
CA VAL A 109 -17.48 11.60 -1.18
C VAL A 109 -16.40 12.44 -1.89
N PRO A 110 -16.65 13.70 -2.29
CA PRO A 110 -15.60 14.58 -2.81
C PRO A 110 -14.47 14.82 -1.80
N TRP A 111 -14.81 15.08 -0.53
CA TRP A 111 -13.82 15.31 0.53
C TRP A 111 -12.93 14.08 0.76
N LEU A 112 -13.53 12.88 0.80
CA LEU A 112 -12.79 11.63 0.97
C LEU A 112 -11.82 11.40 -0.20
N ARG A 113 -12.24 11.72 -1.42
CA ARG A 113 -11.36 11.62 -2.60
C ARG A 113 -10.17 12.56 -2.48
N GLU A 114 -10.41 13.84 -2.16
CA GLU A 114 -9.34 14.82 -1.96
C GLU A 114 -8.38 14.38 -0.84
N LYS A 115 -8.92 13.81 0.25
CA LYS A 115 -8.10 13.32 1.35
C LYS A 115 -7.23 12.14 0.92
N ILE A 116 -7.77 11.19 0.14
CA ILE A 116 -7.01 10.07 -0.43
C ILE A 116 -5.90 10.61 -1.35
N ASP A 117 -6.23 11.50 -2.29
CA ASP A 117 -5.26 12.07 -3.22
C ASP A 117 -4.13 12.82 -2.48
N SER A 118 -4.45 13.52 -1.39
CA SER A 118 -3.45 14.17 -0.52
C SER A 118 -2.55 13.15 0.15
N LEU A 119 -3.13 12.10 0.75
CA LEU A 119 -2.37 11.06 1.43
C LEU A 119 -1.47 10.28 0.45
N GLU A 120 -1.95 9.99 -0.76
CA GLU A 120 -1.14 9.34 -1.80
C GLU A 120 0.08 10.20 -2.19
N LYS A 121 -0.08 11.52 -2.27
CA LYS A 121 1.04 12.45 -2.52
C LYS A 121 2.03 12.47 -1.35
N GLU A 122 1.55 12.49 -0.11
CA GLU A 122 2.40 12.44 1.07
C GLU A 122 3.22 11.14 1.12
N VAL A 123 2.60 9.99 0.83
CA VAL A 123 3.27 8.69 0.73
C VAL A 123 4.31 8.72 -0.39
N ALA A 124 3.96 9.21 -1.58
CA ALA A 124 4.91 9.33 -2.68
C ALA A 124 6.11 10.22 -2.31
N ALA A 125 5.88 11.34 -1.62
CA ALA A 125 6.93 12.25 -1.17
C ALA A 125 7.83 11.60 -0.10
N ALA A 126 7.26 10.86 0.84
CA ALA A 126 8.00 10.11 1.85
C ALA A 126 8.89 9.05 1.21
N HIS A 127 8.36 8.27 0.25
CA HIS A 127 9.13 7.28 -0.50
C HIS A 127 10.27 7.91 -1.30
N ALA A 128 10.04 9.09 -1.91
CA ALA A 128 11.08 9.82 -2.61
C ALA A 128 12.20 10.29 -1.67
N LYS A 129 11.84 10.79 -0.47
CA LYS A 129 12.82 11.17 0.57
C LYS A 129 13.63 9.98 1.06
N GLU A 130 12.98 8.85 1.34
CA GLU A 130 13.65 7.61 1.76
C GLU A 130 14.66 7.15 0.70
N LYS A 131 14.25 7.13 -0.57
CA LYS A 131 15.14 6.77 -1.68
C LYS A 131 16.35 7.70 -1.79
N ASN A 132 16.14 9.02 -1.66
CA ASN A 132 17.22 10.00 -1.71
C ASN A 132 18.22 9.81 -0.55
N TYR A 133 17.73 9.58 0.67
CA TYR A 133 18.56 9.24 1.82
C TYR A 133 19.38 7.98 1.54
N ARG A 134 18.73 6.90 1.08
CA ARG A 134 19.39 5.62 0.76
C ARG A 134 20.43 5.73 -0.35
N ILE A 135 20.24 6.58 -1.36
CA ILE A 135 21.23 6.84 -2.41
C ILE A 135 22.42 7.61 -1.82
N ASN A 136 22.17 8.71 -1.10
CA ASN A 136 23.24 9.51 -0.49
C ASN A 136 24.06 8.69 0.51
N THR A 137 23.44 7.79 1.28
CA THR A 137 24.16 6.87 2.17
C THR A 137 25.02 5.88 1.39
N LYS A 138 24.54 5.35 0.27
CA LYS A 138 25.34 4.44 -0.59
C LYS A 138 26.50 5.16 -1.25
N ASP A 139 26.28 6.35 -1.79
CA ASP A 139 27.31 7.14 -2.47
C ASP A 139 28.39 7.59 -1.48
N GLY A 140 28.00 8.01 -0.27
CA GLY A 140 28.94 8.32 0.81
C GLY A 140 29.73 7.09 1.28
N MET A 141 29.09 5.92 1.35
CA MET A 141 29.76 4.66 1.67
C MET A 141 30.77 4.25 0.59
N ILE A 142 30.40 4.34 -0.69
CA ILE A 142 31.29 4.04 -1.82
C ILE A 142 32.48 4.99 -1.83
N LEU A 143 32.25 6.29 -1.68
CA LEU A 143 33.32 7.30 -1.65
C LEU A 143 34.32 7.01 -0.52
N CYS A 144 33.81 6.72 0.69
CA CYS A 144 34.62 6.34 1.83
C CYS A 144 35.49 5.10 1.53
N PHE A 145 34.88 4.02 1.03
CA PHE A 145 35.60 2.80 0.63
C PHE A 145 36.67 3.06 -0.44
N CYS A 146 36.36 3.85 -1.47
CA CYS A 146 37.31 4.22 -2.52
C CYS A 146 38.50 5.01 -1.96
N THR A 147 38.27 5.98 -1.07
CA THR A 147 39.36 6.75 -0.44
C THR A 147 40.29 5.88 0.40
N PHE A 148 39.75 4.94 1.19
CA PHE A 148 40.55 4.00 1.97
C PHE A 148 41.37 3.05 1.09
N ALA A 149 40.79 2.52 0.02
CA ALA A 149 41.50 1.65 -0.92
C ALA A 149 42.66 2.38 -1.62
N LEU A 150 42.46 3.65 -2.00
CA LEU A 150 43.51 4.49 -2.61
C LEU A 150 44.63 4.81 -1.62
N ILE A 151 44.31 5.12 -0.36
CA ILE A 151 45.32 5.38 0.68
C ILE A 151 46.14 4.10 0.96
N GLY A 152 45.49 2.94 1.07
CA GLY A 152 46.16 1.65 1.24
C GLY A 152 47.07 1.27 0.06
N PHE A 153 46.64 1.57 -1.17
CA PHE A 153 47.44 1.32 -2.37
C PHE A 153 48.68 2.23 -2.46
N ASN A 154 48.57 3.49 -2.03
CA ASN A 154 49.71 4.42 -2.00
C ASN A 154 50.73 4.08 -0.90
N ILE A 155 50.27 3.58 0.25
CA ILE A 155 51.18 3.09 1.31
C ILE A 155 51.91 1.81 0.85
N GLY A 156 51.28 0.96 0.03
CA GLY A 156 51.89 -0.26 -0.51
C GLY A 156 52.87 -0.09 -1.68
N LEU A 157 52.86 1.06 -2.37
CA LEU A 157 53.77 1.35 -3.50
C LEU A 157 54.92 2.31 -3.13
N GLY A 158 54.97 2.80 -1.89
CA GLY A 158 56.01 3.72 -1.41
C GLY A 158 57.37 3.08 -1.12
N GLU A 159 57.47 1.75 -0.97
CA GLU A 159 58.73 1.02 -0.73
C GLU A 159 59.34 0.50 -2.05
N SER A 160 59.57 1.39 -3.00
CA SER A 160 60.37 1.07 -4.19
C SER A 160 61.23 2.26 -4.62
N ALA A 161 61.86 2.94 -3.67
CA ALA A 161 62.94 3.87 -4.00
C ALA A 161 64.04 3.90 -2.93
N SER A 162 65.14 3.23 -3.29
CA SER A 162 66.53 3.52 -2.88
C SER A 162 67.07 2.90 -1.58
N GLY A 163 68.06 2.01 -1.77
CA GLY A 163 69.30 2.11 -1.00
C GLY A 163 69.61 0.98 -0.03
N SER A 164 70.43 0.04 -0.50
CA SER A 164 71.32 -0.87 0.24
C SER A 164 71.73 -0.44 1.67
N GLY A 165 71.52 -1.32 2.66
CA GLY A 165 72.27 -1.29 3.93
C GLY A 165 71.57 -1.83 5.18
N LEU A 166 71.84 -3.09 5.51
CA LEU A 166 71.92 -3.69 6.86
C LEU A 166 70.69 -3.64 7.83
N LYS A 167 70.05 -4.82 7.96
CA LYS A 167 69.46 -5.47 9.17
C LYS A 167 69.72 -4.67 10.47
N ASP A 168 68.76 -3.91 10.98
CA ASP A 168 67.97 -4.27 12.19
C ASP A 168 66.61 -3.54 12.28
N ASN A 169 66.22 -2.81 11.22
CA ASN A 169 65.03 -1.95 11.22
C ASN A 169 63.77 -2.61 10.64
N GLY A 170 63.88 -3.84 10.12
CA GLY A 170 62.77 -4.56 9.49
C GLY A 170 61.65 -4.94 10.45
N ALA A 171 61.99 -5.32 11.70
CA ALA A 171 60.99 -5.61 12.72
C ALA A 171 60.20 -4.34 13.12
N VAL A 172 60.88 -3.19 13.19
CA VAL A 172 60.27 -1.89 13.49
C VAL A 172 59.30 -1.49 12.38
N ALA A 173 59.69 -1.64 11.11
CA ALA A 173 58.81 -1.39 9.97
C ALA A 173 57.57 -2.30 9.98
N VAL A 174 57.74 -3.60 10.26
CA VAL A 174 56.61 -4.55 10.36
C VAL A 174 55.66 -4.20 11.52
N ILE A 175 56.19 -3.76 12.67
CA ILE A 175 55.39 -3.34 13.81
C ILE A 175 54.61 -2.05 13.49
N GLU A 176 55.27 -1.05 12.88
CA GLU A 176 54.62 0.19 12.45
C GLU A 176 53.48 -0.11 11.45
N PHE A 177 53.73 -0.97 10.45
CA PHE A 177 52.70 -1.43 9.52
C PHE A 177 51.54 -2.14 10.24
N ALA A 178 51.83 -3.04 11.19
CA ALA A 178 50.80 -3.75 11.94
C ALA A 178 49.96 -2.80 12.81
N VAL A 179 50.58 -1.80 13.44
CA VAL A 179 49.90 -0.78 14.25
C VAL A 179 49.01 0.10 13.37
N VAL A 180 49.50 0.52 12.20
CA VAL A 180 48.69 1.25 11.20
C VAL A 180 47.50 0.40 10.78
N MET A 181 47.69 -0.88 10.45
CA MET A 181 46.61 -1.78 10.04
C MET A 181 45.57 -1.98 11.15
N VAL A 182 45.99 -2.17 12.41
CA VAL A 182 45.08 -2.28 13.56
C VAL A 182 44.30 -0.98 13.78
N ASN A 183 44.94 0.18 13.63
CA ASN A 183 44.28 1.47 13.77
C ASN A 183 43.30 1.73 12.61
N VAL A 184 43.64 1.34 11.38
CA VAL A 184 42.73 1.38 10.23
C VAL A 184 41.51 0.49 10.47
N VAL A 185 41.71 -0.74 10.95
CA VAL A 185 40.60 -1.64 11.29
C VAL A 185 39.71 -1.04 12.38
N LYS A 186 40.29 -0.45 13.43
CA LYS A 186 39.52 0.23 14.49
C LYS A 186 38.69 1.39 13.94
N VAL A 187 39.28 2.23 13.08
CA VAL A 187 38.57 3.37 12.46
C VAL A 187 37.43 2.87 11.57
N VAL A 188 37.65 1.84 10.76
CA VAL A 188 36.60 1.26 9.90
C VAL A 188 35.47 0.69 10.73
N VAL A 189 35.76 -0.06 11.81
CA VAL A 189 34.74 -0.59 12.72
C VAL A 189 33.94 0.54 13.36
N VAL A 190 34.60 1.61 13.84
CA VAL A 190 33.92 2.78 14.41
C VAL A 190 33.04 3.49 13.37
N MET A 191 33.52 3.67 12.14
CA MET A 191 32.72 4.29 11.07
C MET A 191 31.50 3.46 10.71
N VAL A 192 31.64 2.14 10.60
CA VAL A 192 30.51 1.23 10.35
C VAL A 192 29.52 1.26 11.51
N MET A 193 29.99 1.27 12.76
CA MET A 193 29.12 1.40 13.93
C MET A 193 28.36 2.72 13.95
N VAL A 194 29.02 3.84 13.66
CA VAL A 194 28.38 5.16 13.57
C VAL A 194 27.35 5.19 12.44
N MET A 195 27.65 4.60 11.28
CA MET A 195 26.71 4.48 10.17
C MET A 195 25.48 3.64 10.54
N VAL A 196 25.68 2.49 11.17
CA VAL A 196 24.58 1.65 11.65
C VAL A 196 23.75 2.40 12.69
N MET A 197 24.38 3.12 13.61
CA MET A 197 23.67 3.97 14.57
C MET A 197 22.84 5.06 13.89
N VAL A 198 23.39 5.77 12.90
CA VAL A 198 22.65 6.80 12.15
C VAL A 198 21.49 6.18 11.36
N MET A 199 21.68 5.00 10.77
CA MET A 199 20.61 4.27 10.07
C MET A 199 19.50 3.76 11.01
N VAL A 200 19.85 3.29 12.20
CA VAL A 200 18.91 2.72 13.19
C VAL A 200 18.18 3.83 13.97
N LEU A 201 18.87 4.93 14.27
CA LEU A 201 18.34 6.03 15.09
C LEU A 201 17.68 7.14 14.25
N GLY A 202 17.90 7.17 12.93
CA GLY A 202 17.22 8.10 12.02
C GLY A 202 17.53 9.58 12.27
N VAL A 203 18.69 9.90 12.86
CA VAL A 203 19.17 11.27 13.13
C VAL A 203 19.89 11.84 11.91
#